data_AF-A0A1V3WVR1-F1
#
_entry.id   AF-A0A1V3WVR1-F1
#
_cell.length_a   1.000
_cell.length_b   1.000
_cell.length_c   1.000
_cell.angle_alpha   90.00
_cell.angle_beta   90.00
_cell.angle_gamma   90.00
#
_symmetry.space_group_name_H-M   'P 1'
#
loop_
_entity.id
_entity.type
_entity.pdbx_description
1 polymer ?
#
loop_
_entity_poly.entity_id
_entity_poly.type
_entity_poly.pdbx_seq_one_letter_code
_entity_poly.pdbx_strand_id
1 'polypeptide(L)'
;MERLSGLDASFLYLETFTQPLHVCSLLELDTSTMPGGYTFDRLRDALGMRIKAIPQFREKLADSRLNLDHPVWVEDSAFDLDHHLHCIGVPAPGGRPEVAEICAQIAAVPLDRDHPLWEMWVIEGLAGMPHPPVAQWRC
;
A
#
# COMPACT_ATOMS: atom_id res chain seq x y z
N MET A 1 8.35 20.69 -0.52
CA MET A 1 7.83 20.64 -1.90
C MET A 1 8.99 20.35 -2.81
N GLU A 2 9.09 19.11 -3.24
CA GLU A 2 10.16 18.59 -4.08
C GLU A 2 9.56 18.18 -5.42
N ARG A 3 10.21 18.51 -6.53
CA ARG A 3 9.73 18.15 -7.87
C ARG A 3 10.12 16.73 -8.19
N LEU A 4 9.24 15.99 -8.86
CA LEU A 4 9.57 14.66 -9.33
C LEU A 4 10.75 14.74 -10.30
N SER A 5 11.65 13.77 -10.19
CA SER A 5 12.66 13.58 -11.22
C SER A 5 11.99 13.20 -12.53
N GLY A 6 12.65 13.45 -13.66
CA GLY A 6 12.09 13.05 -14.97
C GLY A 6 11.90 11.54 -15.09
N LEU A 7 12.69 10.74 -14.38
CA LEU A 7 12.52 9.29 -14.33
C LEU A 7 11.25 8.92 -13.55
N ASP A 8 11.05 9.48 -12.36
CA ASP A 8 9.85 9.18 -11.54
C ASP A 8 8.58 9.67 -12.25
N ALA A 9 8.63 10.86 -12.86
CA ALA A 9 7.52 11.41 -13.64
C ALA A 9 7.17 10.52 -14.85
N SER A 10 8.14 9.82 -15.44
CA SER A 10 7.88 8.91 -16.57
C SER A 10 6.96 7.75 -16.20
N PHE A 11 7.00 7.25 -14.97
CA PHE A 11 6.06 6.23 -14.48
C PHE A 11 4.63 6.77 -14.50
N LEU A 12 4.41 8.01 -14.10
CA LEU A 12 3.08 8.63 -14.10
C LEU A 12 2.53 8.85 -15.52
N TYR A 13 3.40 9.19 -16.47
CA TYR A 13 3.02 9.50 -17.85
C TYR A 13 2.81 8.26 -18.72
N LEU A 14 3.51 7.16 -18.42
CA LEU A 14 3.40 5.90 -19.17
C LEU A 14 2.36 4.95 -18.57
N GLU A 15 1.90 5.19 -17.34
CA GLU A 15 0.88 4.38 -16.70
C GLU A 15 -0.46 4.47 -17.46
N THR A 16 -1.10 3.33 -17.62
CA THR A 16 -2.47 3.22 -18.16
C THR A 16 -3.28 2.27 -17.30
N PHE A 17 -4.60 2.25 -17.44
CA PHE A 17 -5.45 1.29 -16.72
C PHE A 17 -5.10 -0.18 -16.99
N THR A 18 -4.48 -0.49 -18.13
CA THR A 18 -4.03 -1.85 -18.48
C THR A 18 -2.54 -2.09 -18.19
N GLN A 19 -1.83 -1.05 -17.76
CA GLN A 19 -0.41 -1.10 -17.40
C GLN A 19 -0.18 -0.21 -16.17
N PRO A 20 -0.63 -0.63 -14.97
CA PRO A 20 -0.25 0.01 -13.73
C PRO A 20 1.27 -0.04 -13.58
N LEU A 21 1.87 1.06 -13.12
CA LEU A 21 3.33 1.18 -12.97
C LEU A 21 3.78 1.31 -11.51
N HIS A 22 2.94 0.87 -10.57
CA HIS A 22 3.32 0.71 -9.17
C HIS A 22 4.03 -0.64 -8.93
N VAL A 23 4.84 -0.70 -7.89
CA VAL A 23 5.54 -1.90 -7.45
C VAL A 23 4.72 -2.60 -6.39
N CYS A 24 4.66 -3.94 -6.41
CA CYS A 24 4.06 -4.75 -5.36
C CYS A 24 5.13 -5.57 -4.62
N SER A 25 4.97 -5.73 -3.31
CA SER A 25 5.73 -6.65 -2.47
C SER A 25 4.78 -7.52 -1.66
N LEU A 26 5.09 -8.81 -1.54
CA LEU A 26 4.30 -9.78 -0.78
C LEU A 26 5.16 -10.37 0.33
N LEU A 27 4.68 -10.30 1.57
CA LEU A 27 5.38 -10.79 2.76
C LEU A 27 4.48 -11.76 3.53
N GLU A 28 4.91 -13.02 3.67
CA GLU A 28 4.30 -13.96 4.61
C GLU A 28 4.98 -13.79 5.98
N LEU A 29 4.20 -13.51 7.03
CA LEU A 29 4.73 -13.19 8.35
C LEU A 29 4.31 -14.23 9.39
N ASP A 30 5.27 -14.92 10.01
CA ASP A 30 4.99 -15.78 11.17
C ASP A 30 4.79 -14.94 12.45
N THR A 31 3.55 -14.87 12.92
CA THR A 31 3.18 -14.10 14.11
C THR A 31 3.15 -14.93 15.39
N SER A 32 3.34 -16.25 15.29
CA SER A 32 3.26 -17.16 16.44
C SER A 32 4.29 -16.85 17.53
N THR A 33 5.38 -16.20 17.13
CA THR A 33 6.49 -15.79 18.01
C THR A 33 6.36 -14.35 18.52
N MET A 34 5.34 -13.60 18.11
CA MET A 34 5.16 -12.21 18.53
C MET A 34 4.79 -12.11 20.01
N PRO A 35 5.58 -11.41 20.85
CA PRO A 35 5.24 -11.20 22.25
C PRO A 35 3.88 -10.50 22.39
N GLY A 36 2.99 -11.10 23.17
CA GLY A 36 1.62 -10.60 23.37
C GLY A 36 0.65 -10.91 22.24
N GLY A 37 1.07 -11.60 21.17
CA GLY A 37 0.26 -11.99 20.04
C GLY A 37 0.01 -10.85 19.03
N TYR A 38 -0.35 -11.26 17.82
CA TYR A 38 -0.73 -10.38 16.72
C TYR A 38 -2.21 -9.98 16.78
N THR A 39 -2.47 -8.72 16.43
CA THR A 39 -3.80 -8.17 16.13
C THR A 39 -3.63 -7.07 15.11
N PHE A 40 -4.56 -6.91 14.16
CA PHE A 40 -4.52 -5.82 13.20
C PHE A 40 -4.45 -4.43 13.87
N ASP A 41 -5.20 -4.18 14.95
CA ASP A 41 -5.18 -2.89 15.66
C ASP A 41 -3.79 -2.49 16.16
N ARG A 42 -3.04 -3.45 16.73
CA ARG A 42 -1.66 -3.20 17.17
C ARG A 42 -0.72 -2.89 16.02
N LEU A 43 -0.91 -3.54 14.86
CA LEU A 43 -0.14 -3.22 13.65
C LEU A 43 -0.48 -1.80 13.18
N ARG A 44 -1.76 -1.45 13.10
CA ARG A 44 -2.26 -0.12 12.71
C ARG A 44 -1.69 0.97 13.60
N ASP A 45 -1.77 0.82 14.92
CA ASP A 45 -1.23 1.79 15.88
C ASP A 45 0.30 1.94 15.74
N ALA A 46 1.01 0.81 15.62
CA ALA A 46 2.46 0.79 15.48
C ALA A 46 2.94 1.40 14.15
N LEU A 47 2.20 1.20 13.06
CA LEU A 47 2.47 1.81 11.75
C LEU A 47 2.18 3.31 11.78
N GLY A 48 1.03 3.71 12.33
CA GLY A 48 0.64 5.12 12.47
C GLY A 48 1.63 5.95 13.28
N MET A 49 2.25 5.37 14.32
CA MET A 49 3.35 6.01 15.04
C MET A 49 4.59 6.22 14.18
N ARG A 50 4.96 5.26 13.33
CA ARG A 50 6.17 5.31 12.48
C ARG A 50 6.03 6.26 11.31
N ILE A 51 4.84 6.30 10.69
CA ILE A 51 4.55 7.20 9.55
C ILE A 51 4.77 8.67 9.92
N LYS A 52 4.51 9.06 11.17
CA LYS A 52 4.79 10.44 11.64
C LYS A 52 6.26 10.84 11.50
N ALA A 53 7.17 9.87 11.60
CA ALA A 53 8.61 10.11 11.49
C ALA A 53 9.13 10.06 10.04
N ILE A 54 8.30 9.65 9.08
CA ILE A 54 8.70 9.46 7.68
C ILE A 54 7.71 10.23 6.79
N PRO A 55 7.95 11.55 6.55
CA PRO A 55 7.01 12.43 5.86
C PRO A 55 6.56 11.94 4.49
N GLN A 56 7.41 11.18 3.78
CA GLN A 56 7.13 10.65 2.44
C GLN A 56 5.87 9.77 2.38
N PHE A 57 5.51 9.07 3.47
CA PHE A 57 4.26 8.30 3.52
C PHE A 57 3.00 9.19 3.58
N ARG A 58 3.17 10.50 3.80
CA ARG A 58 2.09 11.48 3.87
C ARG A 58 2.22 12.52 2.76
N GLU A 59 3.08 12.28 1.78
CA GLU A 59 3.24 13.14 0.62
C GLU A 59 2.45 12.56 -0.56
N LYS A 60 1.76 13.45 -1.28
CA LYS A 60 1.03 13.14 -2.50
C LYS A 60 1.50 14.00 -3.65
N LEU A 61 1.08 13.62 -4.85
CA LEU A 61 1.33 14.42 -6.04
C LEU A 61 0.41 15.63 -6.05
N ALA A 62 0.98 16.80 -6.29
CA ALA A 62 0.24 17.98 -6.71
C ALA A 62 0.67 18.34 -8.13
N ASP A 63 -0.28 18.24 -9.06
CA ASP A 63 -0.08 18.73 -10.42
C ASP A 63 -0.68 20.13 -10.57
N SER A 64 0.02 20.98 -11.31
CA SER A 64 -0.52 22.28 -11.69
C SER A 64 -1.56 22.08 -12.79
N ARG A 65 -2.67 22.83 -12.77
CA ARG A 65 -3.75 22.69 -13.79
C ARG A 65 -3.30 22.83 -15.24
N LEU A 66 -2.14 23.45 -15.47
CA LEU A 66 -1.57 23.66 -16.81
C LEU A 66 -0.45 22.66 -17.15
N ASN A 67 -0.01 21.83 -16.18
CA ASN A 67 1.03 20.82 -16.29
C ASN A 67 2.27 21.29 -17.11
N LEU A 68 2.74 22.51 -16.82
CA LEU A 68 3.83 23.14 -17.55
C LEU A 68 5.21 22.57 -17.16
N ASP A 69 5.26 21.76 -16.11
CA ASP A 69 6.44 21.08 -15.58
C ASP A 69 5.99 19.83 -14.79
N HIS A 70 6.93 18.98 -14.37
CA HIS A 70 6.62 17.77 -13.61
C HIS A 70 5.87 18.04 -12.30
N PRO A 71 5.00 17.11 -11.86
CA PRO A 71 4.34 17.18 -10.56
C PRO A 71 5.35 17.32 -9.41
N VAL A 72 4.85 17.76 -8.27
CA VAL A 72 5.63 17.94 -7.05
C VAL A 72 5.02 17.14 -5.91
N TRP A 73 5.86 16.71 -4.98
CA TRP A 73 5.44 16.14 -3.71
C TRP A 73 5.01 17.26 -2.75
N VAL A 74 3.80 17.12 -2.22
CA VAL A 74 3.23 17.98 -1.18
C VAL A 74 2.69 17.14 -0.05
N GLU A 75 2.74 17.67 1.18
CA GLU A 75 2.10 17.03 2.33
C GLU A 75 0.58 16.98 2.15
N ASP A 76 -0.01 15.82 2.37
CA ASP A 76 -1.46 15.66 2.40
C ASP A 76 -2.00 16.08 3.78
N SER A 77 -2.61 17.26 3.83
CA SER A 77 -3.24 17.76 5.06
C SER A 77 -4.43 16.93 5.54
N ALA A 78 -5.01 16.11 4.66
CA ALA A 78 -6.14 15.24 4.96
C ALA A 78 -5.73 13.77 5.05
N PHE A 79 -4.44 13.48 5.25
CA PHE A 79 -3.93 12.12 5.37
C PHE A 79 -4.70 11.31 6.41
N ASP A 80 -5.23 10.17 5.98
CA ASP A 80 -5.93 9.20 6.81
C ASP A 80 -5.32 7.81 6.60
N LEU A 81 -4.80 7.21 7.68
CA LEU A 81 -4.17 5.89 7.61
C LEU A 81 -5.15 4.80 7.16
N ASP A 82 -6.43 4.95 7.48
CA ASP A 82 -7.44 3.94 7.16
C ASP A 82 -7.74 3.88 5.65
N HIS A 83 -7.36 4.92 4.88
CA HIS A 83 -7.38 4.90 3.42
C HIS A 83 -6.25 4.04 2.82
N HIS A 84 -5.14 3.87 3.56
CA HIS A 84 -3.94 3.20 3.05
C HIS A 84 -3.71 1.82 3.67
N LEU A 85 -4.25 1.55 4.86
CA LEU A 85 -4.07 0.30 5.58
C LEU A 85 -5.38 -0.48 5.64
N HIS A 86 -5.42 -1.62 4.95
CA HIS A 86 -6.61 -2.46 4.85
C HIS A 86 -6.37 -3.82 5.50
N CYS A 87 -7.45 -4.43 6.00
CA CYS A 87 -7.46 -5.79 6.51
C CYS A 87 -8.58 -6.59 5.85
N ILE A 88 -8.24 -7.73 5.25
CA ILE A 88 -9.19 -8.63 4.60
C ILE A 88 -8.91 -10.08 5.00
N GLY A 89 -9.94 -10.92 4.95
CA GLY A 89 -9.80 -12.36 5.13
C GLY A 89 -9.72 -13.08 3.79
N VAL A 90 -8.89 -14.12 3.71
CA VAL A 90 -8.86 -15.01 2.54
C VAL A 90 -10.14 -15.87 2.52
N PRO A 91 -10.86 -15.95 1.39
CA PRO A 91 -11.95 -16.89 1.23
C PRO A 91 -11.50 -18.33 1.45
N ALA A 92 -12.37 -19.16 2.05
CA ALA A 92 -12.12 -20.59 2.14
C ALA A 92 -11.91 -21.18 0.73
N PRO A 93 -10.92 -22.09 0.54
CA PRO A 93 -10.18 -22.80 1.56
C PRO A 93 -8.99 -22.05 2.18
N GLY A 94 -8.63 -20.85 1.73
CA GLY A 94 -7.56 -20.03 2.33
C GLY A 94 -6.15 -20.35 1.82
N GLY A 95 -6.03 -21.07 0.71
CA GLY A 95 -4.75 -21.54 0.18
C GLY A 95 -4.01 -20.49 -0.64
N ARG A 96 -2.84 -20.89 -1.15
CA ARG A 96 -2.03 -20.06 -2.05
C ARG A 96 -2.79 -19.58 -3.30
N PRO A 97 -3.65 -20.38 -3.96
CA PRO A 97 -4.41 -19.90 -5.11
C PRO A 97 -5.34 -18.72 -4.75
N GLU A 98 -6.04 -18.81 -3.62
CA GLU A 98 -6.95 -17.76 -3.18
C GLU A 98 -6.20 -16.47 -2.82
N VAL A 99 -5.04 -16.58 -2.16
CA VAL A 99 -4.16 -15.43 -1.87
C VAL A 99 -3.63 -14.81 -3.15
N ALA A 100 -3.17 -15.62 -4.11
CA ALA A 100 -2.63 -15.14 -5.37
C ALA A 100 -3.68 -14.36 -6.18
N GLU A 101 -4.93 -14.83 -6.19
CA GLU A 101 -6.05 -14.15 -6.83
C GLU A 101 -6.34 -12.79 -6.19
N ILE A 102 -6.39 -12.72 -4.85
CA ILE A 102 -6.51 -11.45 -4.12
C ILE A 102 -5.36 -10.50 -4.50
N CYS A 103 -4.13 -11.01 -4.49
CA CYS A 103 -2.97 -10.19 -4.78
C CYS A 103 -2.98 -9.65 -6.21
N ALA A 104 -3.42 -10.47 -7.17
CA ALA A 104 -3.57 -10.07 -8.56
C ALA A 104 -4.63 -8.98 -8.73
N GLN A 105 -5.77 -9.10 -8.03
CA GLN A 105 -6.82 -8.09 -8.05
C GLN A 105 -6.33 -6.75 -7.47
N ILE A 106 -5.62 -6.78 -6.34
CA ILE A 106 -5.02 -5.58 -5.73
C ILE A 106 -3.98 -4.95 -6.67
N ALA A 107 -3.09 -5.76 -7.27
CA ALA A 107 -2.05 -5.26 -8.16
C ALA A 107 -2.59 -4.72 -9.50
N ALA A 108 -3.80 -5.11 -9.91
CA ALA A 108 -4.40 -4.65 -11.16
C ALA A 108 -5.00 -3.23 -11.07
N VAL A 109 -5.19 -2.68 -9.87
CA VAL A 109 -5.86 -1.39 -9.66
C VAL A 109 -4.81 -0.29 -9.51
N PRO A 110 -4.81 0.77 -10.35
CA PRO A 110 -3.94 1.92 -10.15
C PRO A 110 -4.20 2.61 -8.81
N LEU A 111 -3.16 3.21 -8.22
CA LEU A 111 -3.28 4.01 -7.01
C LEU A 111 -3.97 5.34 -7.32
N ASP A 112 -4.78 5.83 -6.37
CA ASP A 112 -5.40 7.15 -6.47
C ASP A 112 -4.34 8.24 -6.25
N ARG A 113 -4.15 9.09 -7.27
CA ARG A 113 -3.13 10.15 -7.28
C ARG A 113 -3.52 11.36 -6.43
N ASP A 114 -4.77 11.45 -5.98
CA ASP A 114 -5.20 12.48 -5.04
C ASP A 114 -4.77 12.19 -3.59
N HIS A 115 -4.11 11.06 -3.35
CA HIS A 115 -3.59 10.59 -2.07
C HIS A 115 -2.11 10.18 -2.17
N PRO A 116 -1.41 9.96 -1.04
CA PRO A 116 -0.08 9.35 -1.06
C PRO A 116 -0.11 8.01 -1.80
N LEU A 117 0.84 7.82 -2.71
CA LEU A 117 0.88 6.67 -3.62
C LEU A 117 1.42 5.42 -2.93
N TRP A 118 0.68 4.90 -1.95
CA TRP A 118 0.96 3.60 -1.36
C TRP A 118 -0.27 3.01 -0.68
N GLU A 119 -0.30 1.69 -0.58
CA GLU A 119 -1.24 0.97 0.26
C GLU A 119 -0.60 -0.28 0.87
N MET A 120 -1.10 -0.69 2.03
CA MET A 120 -0.77 -1.92 2.73
C MET A 120 -2.04 -2.73 2.95
N TRP A 121 -2.03 -3.97 2.46
CA TRP A 121 -3.12 -4.92 2.63
C TRP A 121 -2.65 -6.05 3.53
N VAL A 122 -3.29 -6.18 4.68
CA VAL A 122 -3.14 -7.32 5.58
C VAL A 122 -4.20 -8.36 5.20
N ILE A 123 -3.74 -9.55 4.88
CA ILE A 123 -4.55 -10.66 4.43
C ILE A 123 -4.47 -11.76 5.50
N GLU A 124 -5.57 -12.01 6.20
CA GLU A 124 -5.68 -12.97 7.31
C GLU A 124 -6.41 -14.26 6.89
N GLY A 125 -6.29 -15.33 7.68
CA GLY A 125 -7.08 -16.56 7.47
C GLY A 125 -6.46 -17.58 6.50
N LEU A 126 -5.13 -17.62 6.42
CA LEU A 126 -4.39 -18.58 5.59
C LEU A 126 -4.60 -20.03 6.04
N ALA A 127 -4.78 -20.93 5.06
CA ALA A 127 -4.93 -22.35 5.28
C ALA A 127 -3.66 -22.98 5.87
N GLY A 128 -3.83 -23.85 6.87
CA GLY A 128 -2.72 -24.65 7.41
C GLY A 128 -1.74 -23.88 8.28
N MET A 129 -2.00 -22.60 8.57
CA MET A 129 -1.17 -21.83 9.49
C MET A 129 -2.03 -21.21 10.60
N PRO A 130 -1.75 -21.50 11.88
CA PRO A 130 -2.39 -20.81 12.99
C PRO A 130 -1.83 -19.39 13.07
N HIS A 131 -2.49 -18.44 12.41
CA HIS A 131 -2.37 -16.97 12.59
C HIS A 131 -1.32 -16.12 11.82
N PRO A 132 -0.64 -16.53 10.74
CA PRO A 132 0.18 -15.60 9.96
C PRO A 132 -0.67 -14.77 9.00
N PRO A 133 -0.49 -13.44 8.95
CA PRO A 133 -0.99 -12.62 7.87
C PRO A 133 -0.02 -12.65 6.69
N VAL A 134 -0.57 -12.44 5.49
CA VAL A 134 0.21 -11.95 4.35
C VAL A 134 0.04 -10.43 4.27
N ALA A 135 1.15 -9.70 4.20
CA ALA A 135 1.13 -8.27 3.91
C ALA A 135 1.48 -8.07 2.43
N GLN A 136 0.57 -7.47 1.67
CA GLN A 136 0.87 -6.93 0.34
C GLN A 136 1.05 -5.42 0.45
N TRP A 137 2.24 -4.96 0.06
CA TRP A 137 2.56 -3.55 -0.01
C TRP A 137 2.60 -3.11 -1.46
N ARG A 138 2.03 -1.95 -1.78
CA ARG A 138 2.19 -1.30 -3.08
C ARG A 138 2.62 0.15 -2.93
N CYS A 139 3.50 0.61 -3.82
CA CYS A 139 3.96 2.00 -3.95
C CYS A 139 4.32 2.34 -5.39
#